data_AF-A0A8T4PJI8-F1
#
_entry.id   AF-A0A8T4PJI8-F1
#
_cell.length_a   1.000
_cell.length_b   1.000
_cell.length_c   1.000
_cell.angle_alpha   90.00
_cell.angle_beta   90.00
_cell.angle_gamma   90.00
#
_symmetry.space_group_name_H-M   'P 1'
#
loop_
_entity.id
_entity.type
_entity.pdbx_description
1 polymer ?
#
loop_
_entity_poly.entity_id
_entity_poly.type
_entity_poly.pdbx_seq_one_letter_code
_entity_poly.pdbx_strand_id
1 'polypeptide(L)'
;MALFGIGKKKKEIPEQQAAAPGGLPTDQVMSMRQQGYTDDQVIQNLQSQGYNSSQIFNAINQVNISGSQYQMPQMEQQQQPYMENYMPEQAPSYEEAQMPEPKERIEELAEAIIDEKWKEISADITKVIEWKDKTEQRITVLEQQLISLKAGIDSLQKSLLGKIGQYDQNITDVGTEIKAMEKVFQKVLPSLTENVNRLERMSKKAPPPSKR
;
A
#
# COMPACT_ATOMS: atom_id res chain seq x y z
N MET A 1 13.13 72.81 2.67
CA MET A 1 13.16 71.56 3.47
C MET A 1 13.92 70.52 2.69
N ALA A 2 15.10 70.17 3.17
CA ALA A 2 15.82 68.97 2.75
C ALA A 2 15.19 67.75 3.43
N LEU A 3 15.34 66.55 2.84
CA LEU A 3 15.92 65.35 3.46
C LEU A 3 15.80 64.16 2.46
N PHE A 4 16.97 63.64 2.06
CA PHE A 4 17.36 62.23 1.78
C PHE A 4 16.47 61.35 0.87
N GLY A 5 16.95 60.68 -0.19
CA GLY A 5 18.27 60.14 -0.48
C GLY A 5 18.30 58.62 -0.29
N ILE A 6 18.95 57.91 -1.23
CA ILE A 6 19.50 56.53 -1.15
C ILE A 6 18.71 55.44 -1.90
N GLY A 7 19.24 55.08 -3.08
CA GLY A 7 19.16 53.72 -3.58
C GLY A 7 20.30 52.86 -3.04
N LYS A 8 20.12 51.53 -3.03
CA LYS A 8 21.10 50.50 -3.42
C LYS A 8 20.68 49.11 -2.95
N LYS A 9 20.93 48.16 -3.87
CA LYS A 9 21.47 46.81 -3.66
C LYS A 9 20.52 45.71 -3.14
N LYS A 10 20.43 44.69 -4.00
CA LYS A 10 20.23 43.27 -3.69
C LYS A 10 20.83 42.95 -2.32
N LYS A 11 19.98 42.54 -1.38
CA LYS A 11 20.41 41.92 -0.13
C LYS A 11 20.76 40.47 -0.46
N GLU A 12 22.06 40.27 -0.62
CA GLU A 12 22.72 39.01 -0.26
C GLU A 12 22.21 38.61 1.13
N ILE A 13 21.64 37.41 1.20
CA ILE A 13 21.22 36.80 2.45
C ILE A 13 22.54 36.45 3.16
N PRO A 14 22.82 36.97 4.37
CA PRO A 14 24.01 36.59 5.09
C PRO A 14 23.91 35.10 5.40
N GLU A 15 24.82 34.30 4.84
CA GLU A 15 25.17 32.99 5.37
C GLU A 15 25.63 33.23 6.81
N GLN A 16 24.68 33.12 7.74
CA GLN A 16 24.96 33.02 9.15
C GLN A 16 25.79 31.75 9.32
N GLN A 17 27.10 31.95 9.47
CA GLN A 17 28.00 31.02 10.12
C GLN A 17 27.40 30.68 11.49
N ALA A 18 26.56 29.65 11.52
CA ALA A 18 26.18 29.00 12.75
C ALA A 18 27.47 28.36 13.28
N ALA A 19 27.96 28.92 14.38
CA ALA A 19 29.06 28.34 15.12
C ALA A 19 28.74 26.87 15.40
N ALA A 20 29.45 25.96 14.72
CA ALA A 20 29.34 24.54 14.99
C ALA A 20 29.64 24.35 16.49
N PRO A 21 28.74 23.73 17.27
CA PRO A 21 29.06 23.38 18.65
C PRO A 21 30.34 22.52 18.63
N GLY A 22 31.37 22.96 19.35
CA GLY A 22 32.74 22.45 19.29
C GLY A 22 32.97 21.05 19.87
N GLY A 23 32.00 20.15 19.75
CA GLY A 23 32.06 18.77 20.22
C GLY A 23 31.56 17.79 19.16
N LEU A 24 31.99 16.53 19.27
CA LEU A 24 31.42 15.45 18.46
C LEU A 24 29.95 15.25 18.87
N PRO A 25 28.99 15.14 17.93
CA PRO A 25 27.57 14.97 18.23
C PRO A 25 27.22 13.54 18.69
N THR A 26 28.08 12.88 19.46
CA THR A 26 27.95 11.47 19.87
C THR A 26 26.65 11.23 20.67
N ASP A 27 26.30 12.14 21.59
CA ASP A 27 25.07 12.04 22.38
C ASP A 27 23.79 12.20 21.52
N GLN A 28 23.83 13.10 20.54
CA GLN A 28 22.72 13.30 19.61
C GLN A 28 22.53 12.09 18.70
N VAL A 29 23.62 11.55 18.14
CA VAL A 29 23.58 10.31 17.36
C VAL A 29 22.99 9.16 18.18
N MET A 30 23.43 9.00 19.42
CA MET A 30 22.91 7.96 20.31
C MET A 30 21.40 8.13 20.58
N SER A 31 20.93 9.35 20.82
CA SER A 31 19.52 9.63 21.05
C SER A 31 18.64 9.33 19.82
N MET A 32 19.11 9.69 18.62
CA MET A 32 18.38 9.44 17.37
C MET A 32 18.36 7.95 17.02
N ARG A 33 19.46 7.24 17.26
CA ARG A 33 19.52 5.77 17.13
C ARG A 33 18.51 5.10 18.06
N GLN A 34 18.40 5.54 19.32
CA GLN A 34 17.40 5.01 20.26
C GLN A 34 15.96 5.28 19.83
N GLN A 35 15.73 6.39 19.11
CA GLN A 35 14.43 6.72 18.51
C GLN A 35 14.15 5.97 17.20
N GLY A 36 15.06 5.12 16.72
CA GLY A 36 14.87 4.29 15.53
C GLY A 36 15.24 4.97 14.20
N TYR A 37 15.94 6.11 14.23
CA TYR A 37 16.43 6.77 13.01
C TYR A 37 17.54 5.94 12.35
N THR A 38 17.57 5.92 11.03
CA THR A 38 18.65 5.29 10.25
C THR A 38 19.88 6.21 10.17
N ASP A 39 21.06 5.65 9.91
CA ASP A 39 22.30 6.43 9.83
C ASP A 39 22.23 7.55 8.80
N ASP A 40 21.61 7.31 7.64
CA ASP A 40 21.39 8.32 6.61
C ASP A 40 20.50 9.48 7.12
N GLN A 41 19.49 9.18 7.91
CA GLN A 41 18.61 10.19 8.50
C GLN A 41 19.31 10.98 9.60
N VAL A 42 20.16 10.33 10.40
CA VAL A 42 21.00 10.97 11.41
C VAL A 42 22.00 11.92 10.74
N ILE A 43 22.62 11.50 9.63
CA ILE A 43 23.53 12.33 8.85
C ILE A 43 22.81 13.58 8.33
N GLN A 44 21.65 13.44 7.71
CA GLN A 44 20.88 14.59 7.21
C GLN A 44 20.46 15.54 8.32
N ASN A 45 20.05 15.01 9.47
CA ASN A 45 19.63 15.84 10.60
C ASN A 45 20.80 16.61 11.22
N LEU A 46 21.95 15.96 11.41
CA LEU A 46 23.14 16.60 11.96
C LEU A 46 23.79 17.59 10.97
N GLN A 47 23.75 17.30 9.68
CA GLN A 47 24.15 18.26 8.66
C GLN A 47 23.27 19.52 8.69
N SER A 48 21.95 19.36 8.88
CA SER A 48 21.03 20.51 9.04
C SER A 48 21.31 21.36 10.29
N GLN A 49 21.96 20.76 11.29
CA GLN A 49 22.39 21.43 12.52
C GLN A 49 23.80 22.06 12.42
N GLY A 50 24.45 21.97 11.24
CA GLY A 50 25.73 22.61 10.96
C GLY A 50 26.97 21.77 11.32
N TYR A 51 26.80 20.48 11.64
CA TYR A 51 27.94 19.59 11.85
C TYR A 51 28.58 19.20 10.52
N ASN A 52 29.92 19.09 10.51
CA ASN A 52 30.62 18.65 9.32
C ASN A 52 30.55 17.12 9.17
N SER A 53 30.66 16.65 7.93
CA SER A 53 30.54 15.22 7.60
C SER A 53 31.50 14.36 8.43
N SER A 54 32.76 14.78 8.59
CA SER A 54 33.78 14.05 9.34
C SER A 54 33.43 13.90 10.83
N GLN A 55 32.88 14.95 11.47
CA GLN A 55 32.43 14.93 12.86
C GLN A 55 31.24 13.98 13.04
N ILE A 56 30.31 13.98 12.09
CA ILE A 56 29.14 13.09 12.09
C ILE A 56 29.58 11.63 11.96
N PHE A 57 30.46 11.32 11.01
CA PHE A 57 30.97 9.96 10.82
C PHE A 57 31.77 9.46 12.03
N ASN A 58 32.61 10.32 12.60
CA ASN A 58 33.36 9.98 13.82
C ASN A 58 32.41 9.69 15.00
N ALA A 59 31.35 10.48 15.17
CA ALA A 59 30.35 10.28 16.21
C ALA A 59 29.54 8.97 15.99
N ILE A 60 29.11 8.68 14.76
CA ILE A 60 28.39 7.45 14.42
C ILE A 60 29.24 6.21 14.68
N ASN A 61 30.51 6.23 14.26
CA ASN A 61 31.43 5.13 14.51
C ASN A 61 31.67 4.92 16.01
N GLN A 62 31.80 6.01 16.77
CA GLN A 62 31.96 5.95 18.22
C GLN A 62 30.75 5.36 18.93
N VAL A 63 29.52 5.71 18.51
CA VAL A 63 28.28 5.14 19.06
C VAL A 63 28.13 3.68 18.65
N ASN A 64 28.50 3.30 17.42
CA ASN A 64 28.42 1.93 16.94
C ASN A 64 29.36 0.99 17.74
N ILE A 65 30.58 1.47 18.02
CA ILE A 65 31.54 0.77 18.87
C ILE A 65 31.04 0.68 20.32
N SER A 66 30.40 1.73 20.84
CA SER A 66 29.92 1.76 22.24
C SER A 66 28.60 0.99 22.46
N GLY A 67 27.75 0.88 21.44
CA GLY A 67 26.47 0.15 21.50
C GLY A 67 26.60 -1.35 21.22
N SER A 68 27.74 -1.79 20.71
CA SER A 68 28.00 -3.19 20.36
C SER A 68 28.68 -3.93 21.52
N GLN A 69 27.92 -4.20 22.59
CA GLN A 69 28.33 -5.18 23.60
C GLN A 69 28.16 -6.62 23.06
N TYR A 70 28.82 -6.99 21.96
CA TYR A 70 28.99 -8.38 21.53
C TYR A 70 30.24 -8.53 20.64
N GLN A 71 31.27 -9.15 21.23
CA GLN A 71 32.40 -9.89 20.64
C GLN A 71 32.96 -9.42 19.28
N MET A 72 34.01 -8.60 19.32
CA MET A 72 35.04 -8.63 18.27
C MET A 72 36.01 -9.81 18.50
N PRO A 73 36.49 -10.48 17.44
CA PRO A 73 37.75 -11.20 17.48
C PRO A 73 38.87 -10.21 17.76
N GLN A 74 39.68 -10.55 18.75
CA GLN A 74 40.88 -9.87 19.18
C GLN A 74 41.86 -9.70 18.00
N MET A 75 41.98 -8.49 17.45
CA MET A 75 43.21 -8.12 16.73
C MET A 75 44.17 -7.49 17.73
N GLU A 76 45.35 -8.08 17.79
CA GLU A 76 46.48 -7.71 18.64
C GLU A 76 46.77 -6.20 18.57
N GLN A 77 46.62 -5.54 19.72
CA GLN A 77 47.43 -4.40 20.07
C GLN A 77 48.88 -4.87 20.19
N GLN A 78 49.70 -4.59 19.17
CA GLN A 78 51.14 -4.52 19.39
C GLN A 78 51.48 -3.12 19.91
N GLN A 79 52.08 -3.15 21.09
CA GLN A 79 52.45 -2.01 21.91
C GLN A 79 53.98 -1.87 21.86
N GLN A 80 54.44 -0.61 21.88
CA GLN A 80 55.77 -0.13 22.34
C GLN A 80 56.94 -0.11 21.33
N PRO A 81 58.03 0.68 21.58
CA PRO A 81 58.19 1.83 22.48
C PRO A 81 58.90 3.05 21.84
N TYR A 82 58.89 4.17 22.56
CA TYR A 82 59.85 5.26 22.40
C TYR A 82 61.26 4.78 22.81
N MET A 83 62.25 4.97 21.93
CA MET A 83 63.67 4.95 22.30
C MET A 83 64.38 6.12 21.63
N GLU A 84 64.87 7.02 22.48
CA GLU A 84 65.84 8.05 22.15
C GLU A 84 67.21 7.38 21.99
N ASN A 85 67.81 7.48 20.79
CA ASN A 85 69.24 7.17 20.64
C ASN A 85 69.85 7.98 19.47
N TYR A 86 70.94 8.67 19.80
CA TYR A 86 71.77 9.44 18.89
C TYR A 86 72.67 8.53 18.05
N MET A 87 72.65 8.64 16.72
CA MET A 87 73.82 8.85 15.84
C MET A 87 73.43 8.86 14.35
N PRO A 88 74.17 9.60 13.50
CA PRO A 88 73.82 9.83 12.10
C PRO A 88 74.39 8.75 11.17
N GLU A 89 73.85 8.70 9.95
CA GLU A 89 74.58 8.68 8.67
C GLU A 89 74.01 7.70 7.62
N GLN A 90 73.66 8.30 6.47
CA GLN A 90 73.61 7.77 5.09
C GLN A 90 72.84 6.47 4.78
N ALA A 91 71.79 6.60 3.95
CA ALA A 91 71.63 5.89 2.67
C ALA A 91 70.40 6.47 1.92
N PRO A 92 70.10 6.01 0.69
CA PRO A 92 70.42 6.64 -0.59
C PRO A 92 69.19 7.33 -1.22
N SER A 93 69.40 8.06 -2.32
CA SER A 93 68.34 8.62 -3.16
C SER A 93 67.39 7.51 -3.62
N TYR A 94 66.14 7.58 -3.16
CA TYR A 94 65.04 6.83 -3.75
C TYR A 94 64.61 7.55 -5.03
N GLU A 95 64.70 6.83 -6.14
CA GLU A 95 63.95 7.15 -7.36
C GLU A 95 62.47 7.28 -7.00
N GLU A 96 61.89 8.34 -7.54
CA GLU A 96 60.49 8.73 -7.45
C GLU A 96 59.65 7.67 -8.17
N ALA A 97 59.36 6.57 -7.49
CA ALA A 97 58.30 5.66 -7.87
C ALA A 97 57.00 6.45 -7.76
N GLN A 98 56.48 6.91 -8.89
CA GLN A 98 55.10 7.37 -9.03
C GLN A 98 54.19 6.29 -8.46
N MET A 99 53.78 6.47 -7.20
CA MET A 99 52.62 5.79 -6.68
C MET A 99 51.43 6.34 -7.48
N PRO A 100 50.57 5.48 -8.06
CA PRO A 100 49.32 5.95 -8.62
C PRO A 100 48.57 6.70 -7.52
N GLU A 101 48.16 7.92 -7.85
CA GLU A 101 47.57 8.87 -6.91
C GLU A 101 46.36 8.23 -6.22
N PRO A 102 46.16 8.44 -4.91
CA PRO A 102 45.02 7.89 -4.17
C PRO A 102 43.65 8.28 -4.77
N LYS A 103 43.59 9.30 -5.62
CA LYS A 103 42.40 9.69 -6.39
C LYS A 103 42.00 8.66 -7.45
N GLU A 104 42.94 8.03 -8.14
CA GLU A 104 42.64 7.05 -9.19
C GLU A 104 41.96 5.81 -8.60
N ARG A 105 42.39 5.38 -7.40
CA ARG A 105 41.73 4.28 -6.68
C ARG A 105 40.33 4.64 -6.17
N ILE A 106 40.12 5.90 -5.79
CA ILE A 106 38.81 6.38 -5.34
C ILE A 106 37.86 6.53 -6.54
N GLU A 107 38.36 6.96 -7.71
CA GLU A 107 37.58 6.99 -8.95
C GLU A 107 37.21 5.59 -9.45
N GLU A 108 38.15 4.63 -9.45
CA GLU A 108 37.84 3.23 -9.81
C GLU A 108 36.81 2.61 -8.86
N LEU A 109 36.93 2.84 -7.55
CA LEU A 109 35.94 2.39 -6.57
C LEU A 109 34.59 3.08 -6.76
N ALA A 110 34.58 4.37 -7.08
CA ALA A 110 33.35 5.11 -7.32
C ALA A 110 32.64 4.63 -8.60
N GLU A 111 33.36 4.44 -9.72
CA GLU A 111 32.79 3.91 -10.96
C GLU A 111 32.25 2.49 -10.79
N ALA A 112 32.98 1.61 -10.10
CA ALA A 112 32.51 0.26 -9.82
C ALA A 112 31.22 0.26 -8.98
N ILE A 113 31.14 1.09 -7.94
CA ILE A 113 29.95 1.23 -7.09
C ILE A 113 28.78 1.85 -7.88
N ILE A 114 29.05 2.86 -8.71
CA ILE A 114 28.01 3.50 -9.54
C ILE A 114 27.46 2.50 -10.54
N ASP A 115 28.29 1.73 -11.24
CA ASP A 115 27.85 0.72 -12.21
C ASP A 115 27.05 -0.41 -11.55
N GLU A 116 27.48 -0.88 -10.38
CA GLU A 116 26.75 -1.89 -9.63
C GLU A 116 25.36 -1.38 -9.20
N LYS A 117 25.30 -0.16 -8.65
CA LYS A 117 24.03 0.45 -8.23
C LYS A 117 23.14 0.80 -9.42
N TRP A 118 23.71 1.23 -10.55
CA TRP A 118 22.96 1.49 -11.77
C TRP A 118 22.33 0.22 -12.33
N LYS A 119 23.05 -0.90 -12.32
CA LYS A 119 22.52 -2.21 -12.73
C LYS A 119 21.40 -2.68 -11.81
N GLU A 120 21.55 -2.53 -10.50
CA GLU A 120 20.53 -2.88 -9.50
C GLU A 120 19.23 -2.08 -9.76
N ILE A 121 19.35 -0.76 -9.92
CA ILE A 121 18.22 0.13 -10.21
C ILE A 121 17.56 -0.22 -11.55
N SER A 122 18.35 -0.46 -12.60
CA SER A 122 17.81 -0.86 -13.90
C SER A 122 17.00 -2.16 -13.82
N ALA A 123 17.47 -3.13 -13.03
CA ALA A 123 16.76 -4.39 -12.83
C ALA A 123 15.43 -4.17 -12.10
N ASP A 124 15.41 -3.31 -11.09
CA ASP A 124 14.18 -2.99 -10.36
C ASP A 124 13.18 -2.19 -11.21
N ILE A 125 13.65 -1.28 -12.07
CA ILE A 125 12.78 -0.59 -13.05
C ILE A 125 12.12 -1.61 -13.98
N THR A 126 12.85 -2.61 -14.47
CA THR A 126 12.27 -3.67 -15.30
C THR A 126 11.17 -4.42 -14.55
N LYS A 127 11.38 -4.78 -13.27
CA LYS A 127 10.34 -5.42 -12.45
C LYS A 127 9.10 -4.53 -12.28
N VAL A 128 9.29 -3.21 -12.11
CA VAL A 128 8.19 -2.25 -11.99
C VAL A 128 7.40 -2.16 -13.30
N ILE A 129 8.07 -2.16 -14.45
CA ILE A 129 7.40 -2.16 -15.76
C ILE A 129 6.57 -3.43 -15.92
N GLU A 130 7.12 -4.61 -15.63
CA GLU A 130 6.39 -5.87 -15.68
C GLU A 130 5.18 -5.88 -14.74
N TRP A 131 5.35 -5.36 -13.52
CA TRP A 131 4.26 -5.24 -12.57
C TRP A 131 3.17 -4.27 -13.06
N LYS A 132 3.57 -3.14 -13.63
CA LYS A 132 2.67 -2.14 -14.23
C LYS A 132 1.89 -2.76 -15.39
N ASP A 133 2.54 -3.50 -16.28
CA ASP A 133 1.86 -4.14 -17.41
C ASP A 133 0.90 -5.26 -16.97
N LYS A 134 1.29 -6.08 -15.97
CA LYS A 134 0.38 -7.07 -15.35
C LYS A 134 -0.82 -6.40 -14.68
N THR A 135 -0.62 -5.25 -14.05
CA THR A 135 -1.69 -4.51 -13.38
C THR A 135 -2.64 -3.90 -14.40
N GLU A 136 -2.12 -3.31 -15.48
CA GLU A 136 -2.91 -2.78 -16.59
C GLU A 136 -3.82 -3.87 -17.18
N GLN A 137 -3.26 -5.05 -17.45
CA GLN A 137 -4.02 -6.20 -17.95
C GLN A 137 -5.13 -6.62 -16.98
N ARG A 138 -4.85 -6.66 -15.67
CA ARG A 138 -5.86 -6.98 -14.65
C ARG A 138 -6.96 -5.93 -14.59
N ILE A 139 -6.62 -4.64 -14.74
CA ILE A 139 -7.60 -3.55 -14.80
C ILE A 139 -8.50 -3.72 -16.02
N THR A 140 -7.93 -3.96 -17.20
CA THR A 140 -8.74 -4.20 -18.42
C THR A 140 -9.70 -5.38 -18.24
N VAL A 141 -9.24 -6.49 -17.63
CA VAL A 141 -10.12 -7.64 -17.35
C VAL A 141 -11.23 -7.28 -16.36
N LEU A 142 -10.92 -6.52 -15.31
CA LEU A 142 -11.92 -6.06 -14.33
C LEU A 142 -12.97 -5.16 -14.99
N GLU A 143 -12.56 -4.24 -15.88
CA GLU A 143 -13.48 -3.40 -16.64
C GLU A 143 -14.44 -4.25 -17.50
N GLN A 144 -13.92 -5.25 -18.21
CA GLN A 144 -14.75 -6.16 -19.01
C GLN A 144 -15.72 -6.98 -18.14
N GLN A 145 -15.28 -7.43 -16.97
CA GLN A 145 -16.14 -8.11 -16.01
C GLN A 145 -17.24 -7.20 -15.46
N LEU A 146 -16.95 -5.93 -15.19
CA LEU A 146 -17.95 -4.95 -14.76
C LEU A 146 -18.99 -4.66 -15.84
N ILE A 147 -18.56 -4.54 -17.10
CA ILE A 147 -19.47 -4.39 -18.25
C ILE A 147 -20.39 -5.62 -18.36
N SER A 148 -19.82 -6.82 -18.24
CA SER A 148 -20.57 -8.08 -18.30
C SER A 148 -21.53 -8.22 -17.12
N LEU A 149 -21.12 -7.83 -15.91
CA LEU A 149 -21.96 -7.81 -14.72
C LEU A 149 -23.14 -6.87 -14.90
N LYS A 150 -22.90 -5.65 -15.41
CA LYS A 150 -23.95 -4.69 -15.73
C LYS A 150 -24.95 -5.28 -16.73
N ALA A 151 -24.47 -5.89 -17.81
CA ALA A 151 -25.34 -6.55 -18.79
C ALA A 151 -26.14 -7.71 -18.18
N GLY A 152 -25.54 -8.48 -17.28
CA GLY A 152 -26.22 -9.54 -16.52
C GLY A 152 -27.32 -9.00 -15.62
N ILE A 153 -27.08 -7.90 -14.90
CA ILE A 153 -28.08 -7.21 -14.08
C ILE A 153 -29.23 -6.69 -14.94
N ASP A 154 -28.94 -6.05 -16.07
CA ASP A 154 -29.96 -5.51 -16.97
C ASP A 154 -30.85 -6.64 -17.54
N SER A 155 -30.25 -7.80 -17.88
CA SER A 155 -30.99 -8.98 -18.32
C SER A 155 -31.85 -9.59 -17.20
N LEU A 156 -31.30 -9.67 -15.99
CA LEU A 156 -32.03 -10.14 -14.82
C LEU A 156 -33.21 -9.23 -14.47
N GLN A 157 -33.04 -7.91 -14.53
CA GLN A 157 -34.13 -6.95 -14.33
C GLN A 157 -35.24 -7.13 -15.37
N LYS A 158 -34.89 -7.28 -16.65
CA LYS A 158 -35.87 -7.55 -17.71
C LYS A 158 -36.61 -8.87 -17.49
N SER A 159 -35.89 -9.93 -17.15
CA SER A 159 -36.48 -11.24 -16.86
C SER A 159 -37.40 -11.20 -15.64
N LEU A 160 -37.01 -10.49 -14.57
CA LEU A 160 -37.84 -10.31 -13.38
C LEU A 160 -39.11 -9.53 -13.71
N LEU A 161 -39.00 -8.42 -14.44
CA LEU A 161 -40.17 -7.64 -14.85
C LEU A 161 -41.13 -8.48 -15.70
N GLY A 162 -40.60 -9.28 -16.62
CA GLY A 162 -41.38 -10.22 -17.41
C GLY A 162 -42.09 -11.30 -16.57
N LYS A 163 -41.39 -11.90 -15.61
CA LYS A 163 -41.98 -12.89 -14.69
C LYS A 163 -43.05 -12.27 -13.80
N ILE A 164 -42.84 -11.05 -13.29
CA ILE A 164 -43.84 -10.32 -12.50
C ILE A 164 -45.08 -10.03 -13.34
N GLY A 165 -44.92 -9.57 -14.58
CA GLY A 165 -46.05 -9.35 -15.49
C GLY A 165 -46.82 -10.64 -15.82
N GLN A 166 -46.13 -11.75 -16.05
CA GLN A 166 -46.77 -13.06 -16.23
C GLN A 166 -47.52 -13.50 -14.97
N TYR A 167 -46.96 -13.24 -13.79
CA TYR A 167 -47.58 -13.59 -12.52
C TYR A 167 -48.85 -12.77 -12.26
N ASP A 168 -48.82 -11.46 -12.56
CA ASP A 168 -49.98 -10.58 -12.46
C ASP A 168 -51.12 -11.02 -13.41
N GLN A 169 -50.78 -11.38 -14.65
CA GLN A 169 -51.73 -11.92 -15.60
C GLN A 169 -52.34 -13.24 -15.08
N ASN A 170 -51.50 -14.18 -14.64
CA ASN A 170 -51.97 -15.46 -14.12
C ASN A 170 -52.89 -15.29 -12.89
N ILE A 171 -52.57 -14.37 -11.98
CA ILE A 171 -53.44 -14.06 -10.83
C ILE A 171 -54.77 -13.47 -11.31
N THR A 172 -54.73 -12.58 -12.29
CA THR A 172 -55.95 -12.00 -12.86
C THR A 172 -56.82 -13.08 -13.49
N ASP A 173 -56.24 -13.97 -14.29
CA ASP A 173 -56.94 -15.08 -14.93
C ASP A 173 -57.56 -16.03 -13.90
N VAL A 174 -56.79 -16.44 -12.89
CA VAL A 174 -57.30 -17.23 -11.76
C VAL A 174 -58.44 -16.49 -11.04
N GLY A 175 -58.34 -15.17 -10.87
CA GLY A 175 -59.42 -14.35 -10.32
C GLY A 175 -60.70 -14.39 -11.17
N THR A 176 -60.58 -14.42 -12.51
CA THR A 176 -61.74 -14.58 -13.39
C THR A 176 -62.36 -15.96 -13.31
N GLU A 177 -61.53 -17.02 -13.25
CA GLU A 177 -61.98 -18.40 -13.10
C GLU A 177 -62.68 -18.61 -11.75
N ILE A 178 -62.10 -18.08 -10.66
CA ILE A 178 -62.71 -18.13 -9.33
C ILE A 178 -64.08 -17.43 -9.34
N LYS A 179 -64.22 -16.27 -10.00
CA LYS A 179 -65.53 -15.61 -10.15
C LYS A 179 -66.52 -16.42 -10.97
N ALA A 180 -66.06 -17.11 -12.02
CA ALA A 180 -66.92 -18.00 -12.79
C ALA A 180 -67.39 -19.18 -11.93
N MET A 181 -66.47 -19.78 -11.17
CA MET A 181 -66.77 -20.85 -10.23
C MET A 181 -67.73 -20.39 -9.13
N GLU A 182 -67.56 -19.17 -8.60
CA GLU A 182 -68.49 -18.54 -7.66
C GLU A 182 -69.90 -18.47 -8.23
N LYS A 183 -70.06 -18.00 -9.48
CA LYS A 183 -71.37 -17.96 -10.17
C LYS A 183 -71.96 -19.36 -10.37
N VAL A 184 -71.14 -20.36 -10.69
CA VAL A 184 -71.61 -21.75 -10.78
C VAL A 184 -72.10 -22.22 -9.41
N PHE A 185 -71.35 -21.94 -8.35
CA PHE A 185 -71.73 -22.32 -6.98
C PHE A 185 -73.03 -21.63 -6.55
N GLN A 186 -73.20 -20.33 -6.84
CA GLN A 186 -74.43 -19.58 -6.61
C GLN A 186 -75.64 -20.19 -7.34
N LYS A 187 -75.45 -20.80 -8.52
CA LYS A 187 -76.52 -21.50 -9.26
C LYS A 187 -76.77 -22.91 -8.75
N VAL A 188 -75.74 -23.63 -8.33
CA VAL A 188 -75.84 -25.03 -7.88
C VAL A 188 -76.41 -25.12 -6.47
N LEU A 189 -76.02 -24.23 -5.55
CA LEU A 189 -76.48 -24.26 -4.16
C LEU A 189 -78.02 -24.30 -4.02
N PRO A 190 -78.79 -23.42 -4.69
CA PRO A 190 -80.25 -23.47 -4.66
C PRO A 190 -80.81 -24.75 -5.28
N SER A 191 -80.25 -25.20 -6.41
CA SER A 191 -80.71 -26.43 -7.10
C SER A 191 -80.47 -27.67 -6.24
N LEU A 192 -79.30 -27.77 -5.59
CA LEU A 192 -78.99 -28.87 -4.68
C LEU A 192 -79.94 -28.86 -3.47
N THR A 193 -80.18 -27.69 -2.90
CA THR A 193 -81.12 -27.50 -1.78
C THR A 193 -82.54 -27.90 -2.19
N GLU A 194 -82.99 -27.48 -3.37
CA GLU A 194 -84.31 -27.84 -3.90
C GLU A 194 -84.42 -29.34 -4.16
N ASN A 195 -83.40 -29.96 -4.76
CA ASN A 195 -83.37 -31.39 -5.04
C ASN A 195 -83.38 -32.21 -3.76
N VAL A 196 -82.61 -31.83 -2.74
CA VAL A 196 -82.62 -32.48 -1.41
C VAL A 196 -84.00 -32.36 -0.76
N ASN A 197 -84.61 -31.16 -0.79
CA ASN A 197 -85.97 -30.94 -0.27
C ASN A 197 -87.02 -31.78 -1.03
N ARG A 198 -86.89 -31.92 -2.35
CA ARG A 198 -87.76 -32.80 -3.17
C ARG A 198 -87.56 -34.26 -2.80
N LEU A 199 -86.32 -34.72 -2.63
CA LEU A 199 -86.00 -36.09 -2.26
C LEU A 199 -86.53 -36.44 -0.86
N GLU A 200 -86.42 -35.52 0.10
CA GLU A 200 -87.01 -35.65 1.44
C GLU A 200 -88.55 -35.80 1.36
N ARG A 201 -89.21 -34.99 0.52
CA ARG A 201 -90.66 -35.09 0.29
C ARG A 201 -91.06 -36.39 -0.38
N MET A 202 -90.29 -36.86 -1.36
CA MET A 202 -90.53 -38.15 -2.02
C MET A 202 -90.34 -39.32 -1.06
N SER A 203 -89.30 -39.27 -0.23
CA SER A 203 -89.04 -40.27 0.83
C SER A 203 -90.18 -40.30 1.85
N LYS A 204 -90.68 -39.14 2.31
CA LYS A 204 -91.83 -39.05 3.21
C LYS A 204 -93.15 -39.57 2.62
N LYS A 205 -93.32 -39.48 1.30
CA LYS A 205 -94.50 -39.98 0.58
C LYS A 205 -94.37 -41.43 0.12
N ALA A 206 -93.16 -42.00 0.14
CA ALA A 206 -92.95 -43.38 -0.25
C ALA A 206 -93.56 -44.32 0.80
N PRO A 207 -94.41 -45.28 0.41
CA PRO A 207 -94.94 -46.26 1.34
C PRO A 207 -93.80 -47.11 1.93
N PRO A 208 -93.91 -47.58 3.18
CA PRO A 208 -92.89 -48.42 3.77
C PRO A 208 -92.66 -49.66 2.90
N PRO A 209 -91.41 -50.17 2.82
CA PRO A 209 -91.10 -51.29 1.95
C PRO A 209 -92.00 -52.48 2.29
N SER A 210 -92.69 -53.00 1.27
CA SER A 210 -93.47 -54.22 1.34
C SER A 210 -92.55 -55.34 1.81
N LYS A 211 -92.73 -55.78 3.07
CA LYS A 211 -92.06 -56.97 3.59
C LYS A 211 -92.50 -58.15 2.73
N ARG A 212 -91.55 -58.80 2.05
CA ARG A 212 -91.72 -60.15 1.52
C ARG A 212 -91.82 -61.14 2.67
#